data_AF-A0A8S4A9J3-F1
#
_entry.id   AF-A0A8S4A9J3-F1
#
_cell.length_a   1.000
_cell.length_b   1.000
_cell.length_c   1.000
_cell.angle_alpha   90.00
_cell.angle_beta   90.00
_cell.angle_gamma   90.00
#
_symmetry.space_group_name_H-M   'P 1'
#
loop_
_entity.id
_entity.type
_entity.pdbx_description
1 polymer ?
#
loop_
_entity_poly.entity_id
_entity_poly.type
_entity_poly.pdbx_seq_one_letter_code
_entity_poly.pdbx_strand_id
1 'polypeptide(L)'
;IETHKVLITTLWGIITIIGALGNMTVVLTMWKHTGKGISATKCYIINVALADLAFIIMVVPITTAAYVSEHWIYGDIMCKLINYMIY
;
A
#
# COMPACT_ATOMS: atom_id res chain seq x y z
N ILE A 1 -14.67 -19.59 10.36
CA ILE A 1 -13.31 -19.00 10.49
C ILE A 1 -12.58 -19.05 9.15
N GLU A 2 -12.50 -20.19 8.47
CA GLU A 2 -11.87 -20.28 7.14
C GLU A 2 -12.48 -19.34 6.08
N THR A 3 -13.81 -19.23 6.01
CA THR A 3 -14.49 -18.36 5.04
C THR A 3 -14.08 -16.89 5.19
N HIS A 4 -13.85 -16.42 6.42
CA HIS A 4 -13.40 -15.04 6.67
C HIS A 4 -11.95 -14.82 6.22
N LYS A 5 -11.07 -15.82 6.40
CA LYS A 5 -9.68 -15.75 5.92
C LYS A 5 -9.61 -15.67 4.40
N VAL A 6 -10.37 -16.51 3.71
CA VAL A 6 -10.45 -16.49 2.24
C VAL A 6 -11.01 -15.15 1.75
N LEU A 7 -12.09 -14.66 2.36
CA LEU A 7 -12.70 -13.39 2.00
C LEU A 7 -11.74 -12.21 2.16
N ILE A 8 -11.11 -12.06 3.34
CA ILE A 8 -10.20 -10.94 3.63
C ILE A 8 -8.99 -10.98 2.72
N THR A 9 -8.38 -12.16 2.53
CA THR A 9 -7.22 -12.33 1.63
C THR A 9 -7.57 -11.94 0.20
N THR A 10 -8.76 -12.33 -0.27
CA THR A 10 -9.23 -12.00 -1.63
C THR A 10 -9.46 -10.49 -1.77
N LEU A 11 -10.16 -9.87 -0.82
CA LEU A 11 -10.43 -8.43 -0.86
C LEU A 11 -9.14 -7.60 -0.79
N TRP A 12 -8.21 -7.97 0.09
CA TRP A 12 -6.92 -7.29 0.24
C TRP A 12 -6.04 -7.47 -1.00
N GLY A 13 -6.09 -8.65 -1.65
CA GLY A 13 -5.46 -8.86 -2.95
C GLY A 13 -6.03 -7.94 -4.04
N ILE A 14 -7.35 -7.84 -4.13
CA ILE A 14 -8.02 -6.94 -5.10
C ILE A 14 -7.65 -5.47 -4.85
N ILE A 15 -7.70 -5.02 -3.60
CA ILE A 15 -7.32 -3.65 -3.22
C ILE A 15 -5.86 -3.37 -3.58
N THR A 16 -4.96 -4.32 -3.33
CA THR A 16 -3.54 -4.18 -3.67
C THR A 16 -3.35 -4.00 -5.18
N ILE A 17 -4.03 -4.81 -6.00
CA ILE A 17 -3.92 -4.72 -7.47
C ILE A 17 -4.48 -3.39 -7.98
N ILE A 18 -5.70 -3.03 -7.58
CA ILE A 18 -6.35 -1.80 -8.03
C ILE A 18 -5.56 -0.58 -7.56
N GLY A 19 -5.16 -0.56 -6.28
CA GLY A 19 -4.37 0.52 -5.70
C GLY A 19 -3.01 0.67 -6.36
N ALA A 20 -2.32 -0.43 -6.69
CA ALA A 20 -1.02 -0.38 -7.36
C ALA A 20 -1.15 0.19 -8.77
N LEU A 21 -2.11 -0.31 -9.55
CA LEU A 21 -2.33 0.17 -10.91
C LEU A 21 -2.74 1.64 -10.93
N GLY A 22 -3.67 2.04 -10.05
CA GLY A 22 -4.14 3.42 -9.93
C GLY A 22 -3.02 4.39 -9.56
N ASN A 23 -2.31 4.13 -8.45
CA ASN A 23 -1.27 5.02 -7.98
C ASN A 23 -0.04 5.03 -8.88
N MET A 24 0.34 3.90 -9.48
CA MET A 24 1.41 3.88 -10.49
C MET A 24 1.05 4.74 -11.70
N THR A 25 -0.21 4.68 -12.16
CA THR A 25 -0.70 5.53 -13.25
C THR A 25 -0.60 7.02 -12.89
N VAL A 26 -0.95 7.39 -11.66
CA VAL A 26 -0.81 8.77 -11.15
C VAL A 26 0.65 9.21 -11.17
N VAL A 27 1.57 8.42 -10.61
CA VAL A 27 3.02 8.74 -10.60
C VAL A 27 3.53 8.94 -12.02
N LEU A 28 3.24 8.00 -12.92
CA LEU A 28 3.70 8.05 -14.31
C LEU A 28 3.12 9.26 -15.06
N THR A 29 1.85 9.59 -14.84
CA THR A 29 1.18 10.70 -15.52
C THR A 29 1.73 12.04 -15.03
N MET A 30 1.86 12.21 -13.72
CA MET A 30 2.41 13.44 -13.13
C MET A 30 3.87 13.64 -13.51
N TRP A 31 4.67 12.57 -13.52
CA TRP A 31 6.06 12.61 -13.97
C TRP A 31 6.17 13.02 -15.44
N LYS A 32 5.37 12.44 -16.34
CA LYS A 32 5.35 12.82 -17.77
C LYS A 32 4.99 14.29 -17.97
N HIS A 33 4.14 14.85 -17.11
CA HIS A 33 3.74 16.26 -17.17
C HIS A 33 4.70 17.21 -16.44
N THR A 34 5.80 16.73 -15.86
CA THR A 34 6.84 17.57 -15.25
C THR A 34 7.55 18.47 -16.26
N GLY A 35 7.65 18.04 -17.53
CA GLY A 35 8.21 18.86 -18.62
C GLY A 35 7.43 20.15 -18.90
N LYS A 36 6.20 20.30 -18.36
CA LYS A 36 5.38 21.53 -18.41
C LYS A 36 5.54 22.40 -17.15
N GLY A 37 6.59 22.17 -16.36
CA GLY A 37 6.88 22.85 -15.09
C GLY A 37 6.47 22.02 -13.86
N ILE A 38 7.24 22.17 -12.79
CA ILE A 38 6.97 21.57 -11.47
C ILE A 38 6.16 22.56 -10.65
N SER A 39 5.01 22.12 -10.11
CA SER A 39 4.21 22.90 -9.17
C SER A 39 4.09 22.14 -7.85
N ALA A 40 3.82 22.87 -6.76
CA ALA A 40 3.59 22.29 -5.44
C ALA A 40 2.50 21.19 -5.48
N THR A 41 1.44 21.41 -6.27
CA THR A 41 0.36 20.43 -6.46
C THR A 41 0.85 19.13 -7.09
N LYS A 42 1.71 19.18 -8.11
CA LYS A 42 2.26 17.97 -8.74
C LYS A 42 3.13 17.20 -7.76
N CYS A 43 4.00 17.88 -7.00
CA CYS A 43 4.81 17.25 -5.96
C CYS A 43 3.93 16.60 -4.89
N TYR A 44 2.89 17.29 -4.44
CA TYR A 44 1.94 16.76 -3.46
C TYR A 44 1.23 15.49 -3.97
N ILE A 45 0.70 15.52 -5.20
CA ILE A 45 0.01 14.36 -5.79
C ILE A 45 0.95 13.17 -5.94
N ILE A 46 2.19 13.39 -6.41
CA ILE A 46 3.20 12.32 -6.52
C ILE A 46 3.52 11.76 -5.14
N ASN A 47 3.69 12.61 -4.13
CA ASN A 47 4.00 12.17 -2.77
C ASN A 47 2.88 11.29 -2.18
N VAL A 48 1.62 11.70 -2.35
CA VAL A 48 0.46 10.88 -1.93
C VAL A 48 0.46 9.54 -2.65
N ALA A 49 0.62 9.53 -3.97
CA ALA A 49 0.63 8.28 -4.73
C ALA A 49 1.79 7.34 -4.34
N LEU A 50 2.97 7.90 -4.03
CA LEU A 50 4.10 7.11 -3.52
C LEU A 50 3.84 6.55 -2.12
N ALA A 51 3.23 7.33 -1.23
CA ALA A 51 2.83 6.86 0.10
C ALA A 51 1.83 5.69 0.01
N ASP A 52 0.84 5.80 -0.88
CA ASP A 52 -0.13 4.74 -1.12
C ASP A 52 0.53 3.47 -1.68
N LEU A 53 1.46 3.61 -2.64
CA LEU A 53 2.25 2.48 -3.17
C LEU A 53 3.08 1.80 -2.07
N ALA A 54 3.74 2.59 -1.21
CA ALA A 54 4.49 2.05 -0.08
C ALA A 54 3.58 1.29 0.89
N PHE A 55 2.41 1.85 1.22
CA PHE A 55 1.44 1.24 2.10
C PHE A 55 0.93 -0.11 1.55
N ILE A 56 0.48 -0.15 0.29
CA ILE A 56 -0.07 -1.39 -0.28
C ILE A 56 1.00 -2.46 -0.53
N ILE A 57 2.27 -2.10 -0.74
CA ILE A 57 3.35 -3.07 -0.96
C ILE A 57 3.89 -3.62 0.37
N MET A 58 4.00 -2.79 1.41
CA MET A 58 4.58 -3.20 2.68
C MET A 58 3.53 -3.64 3.70
N VAL A 59 2.48 -2.83 3.88
CA VAL A 59 1.51 -3.03 4.96
C VAL A 59 0.55 -4.16 4.63
N VAL A 60 -0.12 -4.09 3.47
CA VAL A 60 -1.22 -5.01 3.14
C VAL A 60 -0.76 -6.49 3.11
N PRO A 61 0.37 -6.88 2.49
CA PRO A 61 0.78 -8.29 2.45
C PRO A 61 1.18 -8.82 3.83
N ILE A 62 1.88 -8.01 4.62
CA ILE A 62 2.35 -8.39 5.96
C ILE A 62 1.16 -8.55 6.92
N THR A 63 0.21 -7.62 6.89
CA THR A 63 -1.01 -7.74 7.70
C THR A 63 -1.87 -8.91 7.22
N THR A 64 -1.96 -9.17 5.91
CA THR A 64 -2.69 -10.33 5.34
C THR A 64 -2.10 -11.62 5.86
N ALA A 65 -0.78 -11.76 5.76
CA ALA A 65 -0.09 -12.97 6.16
C ALA A 65 -0.17 -13.17 7.69
N ALA A 66 0.00 -12.11 8.49
CA ALA A 66 -0.19 -12.16 9.93
C ALA A 66 -1.62 -12.58 10.32
N TYR A 67 -2.63 -12.12 9.58
CA TYR A 67 -4.02 -12.51 9.80
C TYR A 67 -4.26 -14.00 9.50
N VAL A 68 -3.61 -14.55 8.48
CA VAL A 68 -3.73 -15.98 8.13
C VAL A 68 -2.96 -16.88 9.10
N SER A 69 -1.75 -16.46 9.51
CA SER A 69 -0.83 -17.21 10.36
C SER A 69 -1.26 -17.36 11.82
N GLU A 70 -2.30 -16.63 12.27
CA GLU A 70 -2.83 -16.64 13.65
C GLU A 70 -1.87 -16.13 14.74
N HIS A 71 -0.56 -16.02 14.46
CA HIS A 71 0.46 -15.47 15.34
C HIS A 71 1.46 -14.61 14.55
N TRP A 72 2.06 -13.64 15.23
CA TRP A 72 3.03 -12.72 14.63
C TRP A 72 4.43 -13.33 14.57
N ILE A 73 4.98 -13.49 13.36
CA ILE A 73 6.29 -14.12 13.11
C ILE A 73 7.36 -13.17 12.55
N TYR A 74 7.05 -11.89 12.33
CA TYR A 74 7.94 -10.94 11.66
C TYR A 74 8.85 -10.14 12.61
N GLY A 75 8.81 -10.44 13.92
CA GLY A 75 9.61 -9.80 14.96
C GLY A 75 9.14 -8.39 15.37
N ASP A 76 9.75 -7.85 16.43
CA ASP A 76 9.30 -6.62 17.09
C ASP A 76 9.45 -5.35 16.24
N ILE A 77 10.53 -5.28 15.45
CA ILE A 77 10.80 -4.12 14.59
C ILE A 77 9.67 -3.97 13.56
N MET A 78 9.31 -5.08 12.89
CA MET A 78 8.24 -5.06 11.90
C MET A 78 6.88 -4.82 12.55
N CYS A 79 6.66 -5.32 13.77
CA CYS A 79 5.42 -5.07 14.51
C CYS A 79 5.21 -3.56 14.76
N LYS A 80 6.24 -2.89 15.25
CA LYS A 80 6.23 -1.44 15.49
C LYS A 80 6.10 -0.65 14.18
N LEU A 81 6.82 -1.06 13.13
CA LEU A 81 6.79 -0.39 11.83
C LEU A 81 5.39 -0.45 11.21
N ILE A 82 4.78 -1.64 11.15
CA ILE A 82 3.45 -1.82 10.57
C ILE A 82 2.39 -1.03 11.33
N ASN A 83 2.44 -1.03 12.66
CA ASN A 83 1.52 -0.21 13.45
C ASN A 83 1.75 1.30 13.20
N TYR A 84 3.00 1.76 13.13
CA TYR A 84 3.31 3.15 12.80
C TYR A 84 2.85 3.56 11.39
N MET A 85 2.86 2.64 10.43
CA MET A 85 2.39 2.93 9.08
C MET A 85 0.85 2.95 8.98
N ILE A 86 0.15 2.28 9.90
CA ILE A 86 -1.31 2.20 9.94
C ILE A 86 -1.93 3.37 10.72
N TYR A 87 -1.27 3.84 11.78
CA TYR A 87 -1.77 4.85 12.72
C TYR A 87 -0.97 6.15 12.67
#